data_AF-A0A527E0C6-F1
#
_entry.id   AF-A0A527E0C6-F1
#
_cell.length_a   1.000
_cell.length_b   1.000
_cell.length_c   1.000
_cell.angle_alpha   90.00
_cell.angle_beta   90.00
_cell.angle_gamma   90.00
#
_symmetry.space_group_name_H-M   'P 1'
#
loop_
_entity.id
_entity.type
_entity.pdbx_description
1 polymer ?
#
loop_
_entity_poly.entity_id
_entity_poly.type
_entity_poly.pdbx_seq_one_letter_code
_entity_poly.pdbx_strand_id
1 'polypeptide(L)' 'MNAAKLDPIDLKILDAIQRDGRITKLALAEQVGLSPTPCWMRLRKLEKAGIVSGYHARIAMRVVAPVATVLMEVTLA' A
#
# COMPACT_ATOMS: atom_id res chain seq x y z
N MET A 1 -1.41 9.99 -18.74
CA MET A 1 -1.12 9.29 -17.47
C MET A 1 -0.39 8.00 -17.83
N ASN A 2 0.94 7.97 -17.69
CA ASN A 2 1.69 6.74 -17.96
C ASN A 2 1.44 5.77 -16.80
N ALA A 3 0.56 4.80 -17.00
CA ALA A 3 0.43 3.67 -16.09
C ALA A 3 1.82 3.02 -15.98
N ALA A 4 2.46 3.15 -14.82
CA ALA A 4 3.71 2.45 -14.56
C ALA A 4 3.43 0.96 -14.79
N LYS A 5 4.17 0.35 -15.72
CA LYS A 5 3.98 -1.06 -16.05
C LYS A 5 4.47 -1.90 -14.86
N LEU A 6 3.52 -2.29 -14.00
CA LEU A 6 3.77 -3.14 -12.84
C LEU A 6 3.99 -4.58 -13.32
N ASP A 7 5.02 -5.22 -12.80
CA ASP A 7 5.23 -6.65 -13.01
C ASP A 7 4.61 -7.49 -11.87
N PRO A 8 4.55 -8.82 -12.00
CA PRO A 8 3.94 -9.68 -10.98
C PRO A 8 4.62 -9.59 -9.61
N ILE A 9 5.91 -9.26 -9.54
CA ILE A 9 6.62 -9.10 -8.27
C ILE A 9 6.19 -7.79 -7.61
N ASP A 10 6.08 -6.70 -8.38
CA ASP A 10 5.60 -5.42 -7.87
C ASP A 10 4.19 -5.57 -7.29
N LEU A 11 3.30 -6.32 -7.95
CA LEU A 11 1.97 -6.61 -7.43
C LEU A 11 2.01 -7.40 -6.10
N LYS A 12 2.91 -8.38 -5.97
CA LYS A 12 3.11 -9.12 -4.70
C LYS A 12 3.63 -8.21 -3.59
N ILE A 13 4.55 -7.29 -3.90
CA ILE A 13 5.05 -6.30 -2.94
C ILE A 13 3.90 -5.41 -2.47
N LEU A 14 3.09 -4.89 -3.39
CA LEU A 14 1.94 -4.04 -3.07
C LEU A 14 0.91 -4.76 -2.20
N ASP A 15 0.58 -6.01 -2.55
CA ASP A 15 -0.33 -6.85 -1.76
C ASP A 15 0.19 -7.09 -0.34
N ALA A 16 1.48 -7.38 -0.20
CA ALA A 16 2.12 -7.61 1.10
C ALA A 16 2.07 -6.35 1.99
N ILE A 17 2.50 -5.20 1.47
CA ILE A 17 2.55 -3.96 2.27
C ILE A 17 1.16 -3.36 2.54
N GLN A 18 0.15 -3.62 1.70
CA GLN A 18 -1.23 -3.20 1.97
C GLN A 18 -1.86 -3.98 3.13
N ARG A 19 -1.48 -5.26 3.28
CA ARG A 19 -1.91 -6.10 4.40
C ARG A 19 -1.15 -5.76 5.67
N ASP A 20 0.17 -5.61 5.56
CA ASP A 20 1.04 -5.23 6.67
C ASP A 20 2.03 -4.15 6.24
N GLY A 21 1.67 -2.89 6.49
CA GLY A 21 2.53 -1.74 6.20
C GLY A 21 3.77 -1.65 7.10
N ARG A 22 3.89 -2.49 8.13
CA ARG A 22 5.03 -2.56 9.05
C ARG A 22 5.93 -3.77 8.80
N ILE A 23 5.67 -4.52 7.73
CA ILE A 23 6.44 -5.71 7.36
C ILE A 23 7.94 -5.39 7.28
N THR A 24 8.76 -6.27 7.83
CA THR A 24 10.22 -6.08 7.79
C THR A 24 10.76 -6.34 6.40
N LYS A 25 11.91 -5.75 6.07
CA LYS A 25 12.57 -5.96 4.76
C LYS A 25 12.85 -7.43 4.47
N LEU A 26 13.21 -8.20 5.50
CA LEU A 26 13.49 -9.62 5.38
C LEU A 26 12.22 -10.41 5.10
N ALA A 27 11.17 -10.22 5.91
CA ALA A 27 9.90 -10.92 5.76
C ALA A 27 9.22 -10.59 4.42
N LEU A 28 9.27 -9.33 3.98
CA LEU A 28 8.76 -8.93 2.67
C LEU A 28 9.48 -9.67 1.54
N ALA A 29 10.81 -9.75 1.61
CA ALA A 29 11.63 -10.40 0.60
C ALA A 29 11.34 -11.91 0.53
N GLU A 30 11.20 -12.58 1.68
CA GLU A 30 10.78 -13.98 1.78
C GLU A 30 9.40 -14.20 1.15
N GLN A 31 8.43 -13.35 1.49
CA GLN A 31 7.04 -13.46 1.00
C GLN A 31 6.93 -13.28 -0.53
N VAL A 32 7.76 -12.42 -1.13
CA VAL A 32 7.73 -12.16 -2.57
C VAL A 32 8.70 -13.03 -3.38
N GLY A 33 9.54 -13.84 -2.72
CA GLY A 33 10.49 -14.74 -3.36
C GLY A 33 11.73 -14.03 -3.93
N LEU A 34 12.21 -12.99 -3.24
CA LEU A 34 13.42 -12.23 -3.61
C LEU A 34 14.42 -12.19 -2.46
N SER A 35 15.68 -11.82 -2.77
CA SER A 35 16.61 -11.40 -1.73
C SER A 35 16.26 -9.99 -1.20
N PRO A 36 16.70 -9.63 0.02
CA PRO A 36 16.29 -8.36 0.65
C PRO A 36 16.62 -7.10 -0.17
N THR A 37 17.80 -7.06 -0.80
CA THR A 37 18.27 -5.90 -1.58
C THR A 37 17.39 -5.59 -2.81
N PRO A 38 17.15 -6.51 -3.76
CA PRO A 38 16.28 -6.24 -4.91
C PRO A 38 14.83 -5.99 -4.52
N CYS A 39 14.32 -6.66 -3.49
CA CYS A 39 12.98 -6.39 -2.97
C CYS A 39 12.85 -4.93 -2.48
N TRP A 40 13.83 -4.46 -1.70
CA TRP A 40 13.85 -3.09 -1.20
C TRP A 40 13.98 -2.04 -2.31
N MET A 41 14.81 -2.31 -3.33
CA MET A 41 14.97 -1.44 -4.48
C MET A 41 13.67 -1.28 -5.28
N ARG A 42 12.90 -2.37 -5.43
CA ARG A 42 11.58 -2.34 -6.07
C ARG A 42 10.58 -1.52 -5.26
N LEU A 43 10.48 -1.76 -3.95
CA LEU A 43 9.60 -0.98 -3.07
C LEU A 43 9.93 0.53 -3.15
N ARG A 44 11.21 0.89 -3.05
CA ARG A 44 11.69 2.28 -3.22
C ARG A 44 11.29 2.89 -4.55
N LYS A 45 11.29 2.11 -5.64
CA LYS A 45 10.88 2.56 -6.97
C LYS A 45 9.36 2.82 -7.00
N LEU A 46 8.55 1.94 -6.40
CA LEU A 46 7.10 2.11 -6.29
C LEU A 46 6.73 3.36 -5.47
N GLU A 47 7.44 3.60 -4.37
CA GLU A 47 7.31 4.81 -3.54
C GLU A 47 7.68 6.08 -4.33
N LYS A 48 8.86 6.10 -4.97
CA LYS A 48 9.30 7.25 -5.79
C LYS A 48 8.38 7.54 -6.97
N ALA A 49 7.74 6.51 -7.52
CA ALA A 49 6.76 6.65 -8.60
C ALA A 49 5.39 7.15 -8.10
N GLY A 50 5.18 7.31 -6.79
CA GLY A 50 3.91 7.71 -6.19
C GLY A 50 2.84 6.62 -6.19
N ILE A 51 3.20 5.38 -6.55
CA ILE A 51 2.29 4.22 -6.53
C ILE A 51 2.01 3.82 -5.08
N VAL A 52 3.03 3.88 -4.22
CA VAL A 52 2.86 3.86 -2.76
C VAL A 52 2.85 5.31 -2.29
N SER A 53 1.66 5.82 -2.00
CA SER A 53 1.47 7.22 -1.59
C SER A 53 1.80 7.49 -0.12
N GLY A 54 1.78 6.46 0.72
CA GLY A 54 2.06 6.60 2.15
C GLY A 54 1.71 5.36 2.96
N TYR A 55 2.15 5.34 4.22
CA TYR A 55 1.85 4.30 5.19
C TYR A 55 1.07 4.91 6.35
N HIS A 56 -0.09 4.31 6.66
CA HIS A 56 -1.02 4.87 7.65
C HIS A 56 -1.52 3.77 8.59
N ALA A 57 -1.74 4.16 9.86
CA ALA A 57 -2.44 3.31 10.80
C ALA A 57 -3.94 3.27 10.47
N ARG A 58 -4.54 2.08 10.50
CA ARG A 58 -5.99 1.93 10.40
C ARG A 58 -6.60 2.11 11.79
N ILE A 59 -7.34 3.20 11.99
CA ILE A 59 -7.89 3.56 13.29
C ILE A 59 -9.35 3.10 13.39
N ALA A 60 -9.69 2.42 14.48
CA ALA A 60 -11.06 2.06 14.82
C ALA A 60 -11.82 3.30 15.33
N MET A 61 -12.26 4.16 14.40
CA MET A 61 -12.85 5.46 14.73
C MET A 61 -14.02 5.39 15.73
N ARG A 62 -14.83 4.33 15.67
CA ARG A 62 -15.95 4.09 16.60
C ARG A 62 -15.55 3.95 18.06
N VAL A 63 -14.31 3.52 18.33
CA VAL A 63 -13.76 3.41 19.70
C VAL A 63 -13.23 4.76 20.17
N VAL A 64 -12.73 5.57 19.23
CA VAL A 64 -12.11 6.87 19.54
C VAL A 64 -13.16 7.94 19.85
N ALA A 65 -14.26 7.97 19.10
CA ALA A 65 -15.34 8.93 19.29
C ALA A 65 -16.66 8.42 18.67
N PRO A 66 -17.82 8.98 19.07
CA PRO A 66 -19.05 8.82 18.31
C PRO A 66 -18.85 9.38 16.90
N VAL A 67 -18.90 8.49 15.90
CA VAL A 67 -18.71 8.86 14.49
C VAL A 67 -19.86 8.31 13.65
N ALA A 68 -20.41 9.16 12.78
CA ALA A 68 -21.35 8.76 11.74
C ALA A 68 -20.62 8.74 10.40
N THR A 69 -20.64 7.61 9.70
CA THR A 69 -20.16 7.51 8.31
C THR A 69 -21.34 7.72 7.38
N VAL A 70 -21.29 8.78 6.57
CA VAL A 70 -22.34 9.13 5.61
C VAL A 70 -21.75 9.03 4.20
N LEU A 71 -22.44 8.29 3.32
CA LEU A 71 -22.20 8.30 1.89
C LEU A 71 -23.32 9.13 1.26
N MET A 72 -22.98 10.17 0.51
CA MET A 72 -23.96 11.00 -0.20
C MET A 72 -23.68 10.99 -1.69
N GLU A 73 -24.75 10.98 -2.47
CA GLU A 73 -24.70 11.22 -3.92
C GLU A 73 -25.21 12.63 -4.18
N VAL A 74 -24.52 13.37 -5.05
CA VAL A 74 -24.90 14.72 -5.45
C VAL A 74 -25.09 14.72 -6.95
N THR A 75 -26.29 15.10 -7.41
CA THR A 75 -26.59 15.31 -8.82
C THR A 75 -26.52 16.80 -9.12
N LEU A 76 -25.71 17.18 -10.11
CA LEU A 76 -25.62 18.56 -10.60
C LEU A 76 -26.60 18.75 -11.77
N ALA A 77 -27.22 19.92 -11.84
CA ALA A 77 -28.12 20.32 -12.93
C ALA A 77 -27.37 20.68 -14.21
#